data_AF-A0A7W1BT31-F1
#
_entry.id   AF-A0A7W1BT31-F1
#
_cell.length_a   1.000
_cell.length_b   1.000
_cell.length_c   1.000
_cell.angle_alpha   90.00
_cell.angle_beta   90.00
_cell.angle_gamma   90.00
#
_symmetry.space_group_name_H-M   'P 1'
#
loop_
_entity.id
_entity.type
_entity.pdbx_description
1 polymer ?
#
loop_
_entity_poly.entity_id
_entity_poly.type
_entity_poly.pdbx_seq_one_letter_code
_entity_poly.pdbx_strand_id
1 'polypeptide(L)'
;MSDGRSRASTVEVAADPLTAFAAFTDELDLWWVRGPINAYDTGRLVEMRCEPGMGGRILEVYDAESGEGLELARITVWEPGRRLAWTSSLDDVTIDVHFDPTATGTIVRLDATVSEGGEDRGGSSFVSVTPSWFGAWMGRRDTAPREAHDLARVALTLHYARPAAAARWLADVFGFASPNTLPEGEDPLSDDAYGFPWIEFHVGNTSLMIEPLAGSSVDHTQVTHVPWVFVDDLEEHLARVGKDGATIVQDIESHGFTSYVALDLEGRRWRFAQARPTQPR
;
A
#
# COMPACT_ATOMS: atom_id res chain seq x y z
N MET A 1 3.17 -13.20 35.80
CA MET A 1 2.24 -13.73 34.78
C MET A 1 2.07 -12.59 33.80
N SER A 2 2.74 -12.70 32.65
CA SER A 2 2.65 -11.67 31.61
C SER A 2 1.56 -12.15 30.67
N ASP A 3 0.45 -11.42 30.59
CA ASP A 3 -0.60 -11.73 29.61
C ASP A 3 -0.02 -11.77 28.19
N GLY A 4 -0.59 -12.63 27.34
CA GLY A 4 -0.28 -12.68 25.92
C GLY A 4 -0.47 -11.30 25.26
N ARG A 5 0.37 -10.98 24.28
CA ARG A 5 0.29 -9.70 23.57
C ARG A 5 -0.78 -9.81 22.49
N SER A 6 -1.75 -8.89 22.49
CA SER A 6 -2.76 -8.79 21.43
C SER A 6 -2.69 -7.46 20.68
N ARG A 7 -3.07 -7.49 19.42
CA ARG A 7 -3.24 -6.32 18.54
C ARG A 7 -4.54 -6.48 17.78
N ALA A 8 -5.25 -5.38 17.55
CA ALA A 8 -6.50 -5.41 16.80
C ALA A 8 -6.60 -4.23 15.84
N SER A 9 -7.37 -4.43 14.77
CA SER A 9 -7.71 -3.39 13.82
C SER A 9 -9.14 -3.58 13.32
N THR A 10 -9.66 -2.54 12.69
CA THR A 10 -11.03 -2.54 12.18
C THR A 10 -11.13 -1.67 10.94
N VAL A 11 -11.96 -2.09 9.99
CA VAL A 11 -12.32 -1.31 8.81
C VAL A 11 -13.80 -1.47 8.51
N GLU A 12 -14.45 -0.37 8.14
CA GLU A 12 -15.83 -0.39 7.66
C GLU A 12 -15.83 -0.41 6.12
N VAL A 13 -16.60 -1.31 5.52
CA VAL A 13 -16.71 -1.47 4.08
C VAL A 13 -18.16 -1.42 3.65
N ALA A 14 -18.45 -0.75 2.53
CA ALA A 14 -19.80 -0.58 1.99
C ALA A 14 -20.29 -1.82 1.20
N ALA A 15 -20.19 -3.00 1.82
CA ALA A 15 -20.64 -4.27 1.27
C ALA A 15 -21.26 -5.14 2.36
N ASP A 16 -22.15 -6.07 2.00
CA ASP A 16 -22.69 -7.05 2.94
C ASP A 16 -21.60 -8.03 3.44
N PRO A 17 -21.80 -8.70 4.59
CA PRO A 17 -20.75 -9.52 5.19
C PRO A 17 -20.25 -10.65 4.30
N LEU A 18 -21.11 -11.28 3.49
CA LEU A 18 -20.70 -12.37 2.62
C LEU A 18 -19.81 -11.85 1.48
N THR A 19 -20.16 -10.70 0.90
CA THR A 19 -19.32 -10.04 -0.10
C THR A 19 -17.97 -9.61 0.49
N ALA A 20 -17.96 -9.02 1.69
CA ALA A 20 -16.73 -8.63 2.37
C ALA A 20 -15.84 -9.85 2.69
N PHE A 21 -16.43 -10.96 3.14
CA PHE A 21 -15.72 -12.21 3.36
C PHE A 21 -15.09 -12.75 2.08
N ALA A 22 -15.89 -12.85 0.99
CA ALA A 22 -15.40 -13.34 -0.29
C ALA A 22 -14.26 -12.46 -0.85
N ALA A 23 -14.36 -11.14 -0.72
CA ALA A 23 -13.27 -10.24 -1.10
C ALA A 23 -12.03 -10.43 -0.21
N PHE A 24 -12.22 -10.61 1.11
CA PHE A 24 -11.11 -10.80 2.03
C PHE A 24 -10.33 -12.10 1.73
N THR A 25 -11.01 -13.17 1.32
CA THR A 25 -10.40 -14.46 1.02
C THR A 25 -10.03 -14.64 -0.45
N ASP A 26 -11.01 -14.60 -1.34
CA ASP A 26 -10.89 -15.02 -2.74
C ASP A 26 -10.15 -13.97 -3.58
N GLU A 27 -10.11 -12.73 -3.08
CA GLU A 27 -9.45 -11.59 -3.72
C GLU A 27 -8.21 -11.17 -2.94
N LEU A 28 -7.66 -12.03 -2.08
CA LEU A 28 -6.46 -11.77 -1.28
C LEU A 28 -5.35 -11.15 -2.10
N ASP A 29 -5.08 -11.71 -3.27
CA ASP A 29 -4.04 -11.24 -4.16
C ASP A 29 -4.30 -9.86 -4.81
N LEU A 30 -5.57 -9.45 -4.89
CA LEU A 30 -5.96 -8.16 -5.47
C LEU A 30 -5.86 -7.01 -4.47
N TRP A 31 -5.99 -7.31 -3.17
CA TRP A 31 -5.87 -6.30 -2.13
C TRP A 31 -4.55 -6.35 -1.36
N TRP A 32 -3.85 -7.49 -1.35
CA TRP A 32 -2.51 -7.55 -0.78
C TRP A 32 -1.54 -6.73 -1.62
N VAL A 33 -0.96 -5.68 -1.03
CA VAL A 33 -0.06 -4.79 -1.76
C VAL A 33 1.25 -5.52 -2.00
N ARG A 34 1.50 -5.89 -3.25
CA ARG A 34 2.77 -6.48 -3.68
C ARG A 34 3.83 -5.39 -3.72
N GLY A 35 4.93 -5.61 -2.99
CA GLY A 35 6.01 -4.65 -2.84
C GLY A 35 7.28 -5.36 -2.40
N PRO A 36 8.43 -4.66 -2.38
CA PRO A 36 9.73 -5.27 -2.10
C PRO A 36 9.82 -5.98 -0.74
N ILE A 37 8.91 -5.68 0.19
CA ILE A 37 8.96 -6.13 1.60
C ILE A 37 7.66 -6.78 2.11
N ASN A 38 6.62 -6.86 1.27
CA ASN A 38 5.30 -7.33 1.70
C ASN A 38 5.11 -8.84 1.51
N ALA A 39 6.22 -9.58 1.36
CA ALA A 39 6.27 -11.02 1.19
C ALA A 39 7.61 -11.54 1.74
N TYR A 40 7.66 -12.81 2.12
CA TYR A 40 8.89 -13.49 2.56
C TYR A 40 9.88 -13.66 1.40
N ASP A 41 9.39 -13.94 0.19
CA ASP A 41 10.22 -13.97 -1.02
C ASP A 41 9.51 -13.28 -2.20
N THR A 42 9.52 -11.95 -2.19
CA THR A 42 8.96 -11.11 -3.27
C THR A 42 9.52 -11.47 -4.65
N GLY A 43 10.76 -11.94 -4.74
CA GLY A 43 11.39 -12.30 -6.02
C GLY A 43 10.78 -13.55 -6.67
N ARG A 44 10.08 -14.37 -5.89
CA ARG A 44 9.41 -15.60 -6.34
C ARG A 44 7.89 -15.52 -6.29
N LEU A 45 7.33 -14.52 -5.61
CA LEU A 45 5.89 -14.39 -5.41
C LEU A 45 5.14 -14.35 -6.75
N VAL A 46 4.23 -15.30 -6.92
CA VAL A 46 3.28 -15.39 -8.03
C VAL A 46 1.91 -14.88 -7.61
N GLU A 47 1.46 -15.22 -6.40
CA GLU A 47 0.13 -14.93 -5.87
C GLU A 47 0.10 -15.06 -4.34
N MET A 48 -0.63 -14.18 -3.66
CA MET A 48 -1.09 -14.42 -2.30
C MET A 48 -2.42 -15.17 -2.32
N ARG A 49 -2.45 -16.38 -1.75
CA ARG A 49 -3.61 -17.27 -1.87
C ARG A 49 -4.18 -17.66 -0.52
N CYS A 50 -5.51 -17.61 -0.41
CA CYS A 50 -6.28 -18.19 0.68
C CYS A 50 -7.07 -19.38 0.14
N GLU A 51 -6.69 -20.61 0.50
CA GLU A 51 -7.45 -21.80 0.13
C GLU A 51 -8.70 -21.91 1.01
N PRO A 52 -9.87 -22.25 0.44
CA PRO A 52 -11.12 -22.19 1.18
C PRO A 52 -11.27 -23.34 2.20
N GLY A 53 -12.02 -23.06 3.27
CA GLY A 53 -12.49 -24.06 4.22
C GLY A 53 -11.57 -24.31 5.41
N MET A 54 -12.10 -25.02 6.41
CA MET A 54 -11.33 -25.44 7.58
C MET A 54 -10.15 -26.33 7.15
N GLY A 55 -8.95 -26.01 7.61
CA GLY A 55 -7.71 -26.68 7.23
C GLY A 55 -7.05 -26.14 5.96
N GLY A 56 -7.71 -25.24 5.24
CA GLY A 56 -7.13 -24.51 4.10
C GLY A 56 -5.91 -23.68 4.50
N ARG A 57 -5.04 -23.38 3.54
CA ARG A 57 -3.78 -22.66 3.75
C ARG A 57 -3.89 -21.20 3.32
N ILE A 58 -3.15 -20.33 4.00
CA ILE A 58 -2.76 -19.03 3.47
C ILE A 58 -1.33 -19.15 2.96
N LEU A 59 -1.07 -18.74 1.72
CA LEU A 59 0.15 -19.07 0.98
C LEU A 59 0.74 -17.85 0.27
N GLU A 60 2.07 -17.77 0.24
CA GLU A 60 2.79 -17.16 -0.88
C GLU A 60 3.03 -18.25 -1.91
N VAL A 61 2.33 -18.17 -3.05
CA VAL A 61 2.54 -19.09 -4.17
C VAL A 61 3.81 -18.68 -4.89
N TYR A 62 4.71 -19.63 -5.14
CA TYR A 62 5.97 -19.39 -5.86
C TYR A 62 6.06 -20.14 -7.18
N ASP A 63 5.18 -21.11 -7.40
CA ASP A 63 5.12 -21.91 -8.60
C ASP A 63 3.69 -21.84 -9.17
N ALA A 64 3.55 -21.20 -10.33
CA ALA A 64 2.25 -20.95 -10.95
C ALA A 64 1.57 -22.22 -11.47
N GLU A 65 2.34 -23.27 -11.79
CA GLU A 65 1.81 -24.51 -12.39
C GLU A 65 1.24 -25.44 -11.31
N SER A 66 1.99 -25.64 -10.23
CA SER A 66 1.57 -26.46 -9.10
C SER A 66 0.69 -25.71 -8.11
N GLY A 67 0.80 -24.38 -8.04
CA GLY A 67 0.13 -23.56 -7.05
C GLY A 67 0.76 -23.63 -5.65
N GLU A 68 1.96 -24.23 -5.53
CA GLU A 68 2.66 -24.41 -4.27
C GLU A 68 3.64 -23.27 -3.97
N GLY A 69 4.00 -23.16 -2.70
CA GLY A 69 4.92 -22.15 -2.21
C GLY A 69 5.08 -22.20 -0.70
N LEU A 70 5.22 -21.04 -0.05
CA LEU A 70 5.36 -20.95 1.40
C LEU A 70 3.98 -20.92 2.07
N GLU A 71 3.68 -21.91 2.92
CA GLU A 71 2.53 -21.85 3.82
C GLU A 71 2.79 -20.84 4.94
N LEU A 72 2.00 -19.76 4.94
CA LEU A 72 2.02 -18.74 5.98
C LEU A 72 1.20 -19.14 7.18
N ALA A 73 0.04 -19.78 6.96
CA ALA A 73 -0.89 -20.14 8.02
C ALA A 73 -1.87 -21.25 7.61
N ARG A 74 -2.55 -21.82 8.62
CA ARG A 74 -3.64 -22.78 8.44
C ARG A 74 -4.94 -22.31 9.08
N ILE A 75 -6.02 -22.35 8.31
CA ILE A 75 -7.36 -21.95 8.71
C ILE A 75 -7.91 -22.91 9.75
N THR A 76 -8.36 -22.35 10.88
CA THR A 76 -8.95 -23.06 12.02
C THR A 76 -10.46 -22.83 12.12
N VAL A 77 -10.98 -21.74 11.56
CA VAL A 77 -12.43 -21.43 11.47
C VAL A 77 -12.75 -20.90 10.08
N TRP A 78 -13.81 -21.41 9.46
CA TRP A 78 -14.32 -20.94 8.17
C TRP A 78 -15.85 -20.83 8.20
N GLU A 79 -16.35 -19.64 8.51
CA GLU A 79 -17.78 -19.31 8.56
C GLU A 79 -18.04 -18.13 7.60
N PRO A 80 -18.43 -18.40 6.33
CA PRO A 80 -18.62 -17.36 5.32
C PRO A 80 -19.52 -16.22 5.80
N GLY A 81 -19.02 -14.99 5.63
CA GLY A 81 -19.71 -13.76 6.03
C GLY A 81 -19.86 -13.56 7.54
N ARG A 82 -19.14 -14.32 8.38
CA ARG A 82 -19.25 -14.22 9.83
C ARG A 82 -17.91 -14.25 10.53
N ARG A 83 -17.10 -15.28 10.29
CA ARG A 83 -15.83 -15.50 10.99
C ARG A 83 -14.83 -16.28 10.17
N LEU A 84 -13.58 -15.85 10.20
CA LEU A 84 -12.42 -16.53 9.64
C LEU A 84 -11.32 -16.51 10.70
N ALA A 85 -10.70 -17.65 10.99
CA ALA A 85 -9.57 -17.67 11.93
C ALA A 85 -8.49 -18.62 11.43
N TRP A 86 -7.24 -18.35 11.81
CA TRP A 86 -6.09 -19.18 11.46
C TRP A 86 -4.99 -19.12 12.51
N THR A 87 -4.11 -20.11 12.45
CA THR A 87 -2.85 -20.15 13.19
C THR A 87 -1.71 -20.02 12.21
N SER A 88 -0.75 -19.15 12.50
CA SER A 88 0.48 -19.00 11.73
C SER A 88 1.26 -20.30 11.70
N SER A 89 1.86 -20.61 10.55
CA SER A 89 2.77 -21.74 10.36
C SER A 89 4.24 -21.32 10.58
N LEU A 90 4.51 -20.04 10.79
CA LEU A 90 5.86 -19.45 10.82
C LEU A 90 6.24 -18.87 12.19
N ASP A 91 5.25 -18.56 13.03
CA ASP A 91 5.42 -17.97 14.35
C ASP A 91 4.25 -18.30 15.29
N ASP A 92 4.19 -17.68 16.47
CA ASP A 92 3.24 -18.03 17.54
C ASP A 92 1.95 -17.18 17.49
N VAL A 93 1.64 -16.59 16.33
CA VAL A 93 0.48 -15.72 16.11
C VAL A 93 -0.75 -16.53 15.72
N THR A 94 -1.88 -16.18 16.32
CA THR A 94 -3.22 -16.56 15.87
C THR A 94 -3.99 -15.33 15.44
N ILE A 95 -4.80 -15.45 14.40
CA ILE A 95 -5.66 -14.37 13.90
C ILE A 95 -7.12 -14.82 13.95
N ASP A 96 -7.99 -13.93 14.41
CA ASP A 96 -9.44 -14.03 14.33
C ASP A 96 -10.01 -12.83 13.58
N VAL A 97 -10.85 -13.07 12.59
CA VAL A 97 -11.48 -12.06 11.74
C VAL A 97 -12.99 -12.20 11.83
N HIS A 98 -13.67 -11.11 12.17
CA HIS A 98 -15.11 -11.02 12.25
C HIS A 98 -15.68 -10.10 11.18
N PHE A 99 -16.83 -10.49 10.62
CA PHE A 99 -17.57 -9.73 9.62
C PHE A 99 -18.94 -9.37 10.21
N ASP A 100 -19.00 -8.22 10.88
CA ASP A 100 -20.18 -7.78 11.62
C ASP A 100 -21.05 -6.84 10.75
N PRO A 101 -22.33 -7.16 10.48
CA PRO A 101 -23.18 -6.32 9.65
C PRO A 101 -23.46 -4.97 10.30
N THR A 102 -23.49 -3.91 9.50
CA THR A 102 -23.99 -2.58 9.87
C THR A 102 -25.23 -2.21 9.05
N ALA A 103 -25.78 -1.02 9.30
CA ALA A 103 -26.90 -0.51 8.50
C ALA A 103 -26.54 -0.27 7.03
N THR A 104 -25.26 -0.02 6.73
CA THR A 104 -24.76 0.43 5.42
C THR A 104 -23.69 -0.48 4.83
N GLY A 105 -23.28 -1.54 5.53
CA GLY A 105 -22.22 -2.43 5.09
C GLY A 105 -21.78 -3.41 6.16
N THR A 106 -20.46 -3.54 6.32
CA THR A 106 -19.83 -4.50 7.25
C THR A 106 -18.67 -3.86 7.97
N ILE A 107 -18.57 -4.10 9.26
CA ILE A 107 -17.35 -3.88 10.04
C ILE A 107 -16.53 -5.17 9.99
N VAL A 108 -15.33 -5.08 9.44
CA VAL A 108 -14.35 -6.17 9.44
C VAL A 108 -13.35 -5.91 10.55
N ARG A 109 -13.32 -6.78 11.56
CA ARG A 109 -12.46 -6.65 12.75
C ARG A 109 -11.47 -7.80 12.78
N LEU A 110 -10.19 -7.48 12.99
CA LEU A 110 -9.11 -8.46 13.10
C LEU A 110 -8.47 -8.37 14.46
N ASP A 111 -8.23 -9.51 15.08
CA ASP A 111 -7.49 -9.63 16.33
C ASP A 111 -6.32 -10.61 16.13
N ALA A 112 -5.10 -10.15 16.38
CA ALA A 112 -3.92 -10.98 16.52
C ALA A 112 -3.64 -11.25 17.99
N THR A 113 -3.36 -12.50 18.32
CA THR A 113 -2.87 -12.92 19.64
C THR A 113 -1.57 -13.67 19.50
N VAL A 114 -0.54 -13.22 20.22
CA VAL A 114 0.73 -13.93 20.38
C VAL A 114 0.68 -14.76 21.67
N SER A 115 0.99 -16.05 21.56
CA SER A 115 1.04 -16.96 22.71
C SER A 115 2.01 -16.47 23.79
N GLU A 116 1.78 -16.84 25.06
CA GLU A 116 2.68 -16.44 26.16
C GLU A 116 4.11 -16.97 25.90
N GLY A 117 5.10 -16.07 25.94
CA GLY A 117 6.49 -16.40 25.61
C GLY A 117 6.77 -16.62 24.12
N GLY A 118 5.75 -16.47 23.26
CA GLY A 118 5.86 -16.64 21.82
C GLY A 118 6.36 -15.40 21.09
N GLU A 119 6.75 -15.61 19.84
CA GLU A 119 7.28 -14.61 18.93
C GLU A 119 6.26 -14.24 17.84
N ASP A 120 6.36 -13.00 17.38
CA ASP A 120 5.68 -12.50 16.18
C ASP A 120 6.76 -12.14 15.17
N ARG A 121 6.81 -12.88 14.07
CA ARG A 121 7.80 -12.76 12.99
C ARG A 121 7.15 -12.27 11.71
N GLY A 122 6.03 -11.57 11.84
CA GLY A 122 5.22 -11.06 10.73
C GLY A 122 3.80 -11.61 10.70
N GLY A 123 3.45 -12.58 11.53
CA GLY A 123 2.12 -13.19 11.58
C GLY A 123 1.00 -12.20 11.91
N SER A 124 1.29 -11.11 12.63
CA SER A 124 0.30 -10.06 12.90
C SER A 124 0.12 -9.04 11.77
N SER A 125 0.87 -9.14 10.67
CA SER A 125 0.86 -8.17 9.56
C SER A 125 -0.53 -7.91 8.99
N PHE A 126 -1.38 -8.95 8.87
CA PHE A 126 -2.78 -8.83 8.42
C PHE A 126 -3.56 -7.78 9.23
N VAL A 127 -3.33 -7.69 10.55
CA VAL A 127 -3.97 -6.68 11.40
C VAL A 127 -3.56 -5.27 10.98
N SER A 128 -2.28 -5.05 10.71
CA SER A 128 -1.75 -3.73 10.34
C SER A 128 -2.23 -3.26 8.98
N VAL A 129 -2.30 -4.17 8.00
CA VAL A 129 -2.53 -3.79 6.59
C VAL A 129 -4.00 -3.80 6.18
N THR A 130 -4.86 -4.54 6.87
CA THR A 130 -6.28 -4.65 6.48
C THR A 130 -6.98 -3.28 6.39
N PRO A 131 -6.83 -2.35 7.35
CA PRO A 131 -7.53 -1.08 7.27
C PRO A 131 -7.20 -0.26 6.02
N SER A 132 -5.92 -0.18 5.65
CA SER A 132 -5.48 0.62 4.51
C SER A 132 -5.63 -0.13 3.19
N TRP A 133 -5.26 -1.42 3.12
CA TRP A 133 -5.17 -2.15 1.85
C TRP A 133 -6.49 -2.77 1.45
N PHE A 134 -7.08 -3.59 2.33
CA PHE A 134 -8.38 -4.21 2.07
C PHE A 134 -9.49 -3.15 2.02
N GLY A 135 -9.44 -2.15 2.91
CA GLY A 135 -10.35 -1.00 2.87
C GLY A 135 -10.30 -0.25 1.53
N ALA A 136 -9.09 0.07 1.04
CA ALA A 136 -8.92 0.73 -0.25
C ALA A 136 -9.39 -0.13 -1.42
N TRP A 137 -9.11 -1.45 -1.40
CA TRP A 137 -9.64 -2.37 -2.41
C TRP A 137 -11.16 -2.36 -2.43
N MET A 138 -11.81 -2.51 -1.28
CA MET A 138 -13.28 -2.50 -1.19
C MET A 138 -13.90 -1.20 -1.69
N GLY A 139 -13.24 -0.06 -1.50
CA GLY A 139 -13.68 1.23 -2.02
C GLY A 139 -13.71 1.33 -3.56
N ARG A 140 -12.95 0.49 -4.26
CA ARG A 140 -12.83 0.48 -5.74
C ARG A 140 -13.16 -0.87 -6.39
N ARG A 141 -13.53 -1.89 -5.61
CA ARG A 141 -13.66 -3.29 -6.02
C ARG A 141 -14.57 -3.50 -7.24
N ASP A 142 -15.63 -2.71 -7.35
CA ASP A 142 -16.63 -2.85 -8.41
C ASP A 142 -16.21 -2.22 -9.74
N THR A 143 -15.20 -1.34 -9.72
CA THR A 143 -14.71 -0.64 -10.92
C THR A 143 -13.27 -0.99 -11.26
N ALA A 144 -12.49 -1.53 -10.32
CA ALA A 144 -11.12 -1.93 -10.53
C ALA A 144 -11.01 -3.20 -11.40
N PRO A 145 -9.95 -3.30 -12.23
CA PRO A 145 -9.60 -4.55 -12.90
C PRO A 145 -9.40 -5.70 -11.90
N ARG A 146 -9.69 -6.93 -12.33
CA ARG A 146 -9.44 -8.15 -11.54
C ARG A 146 -8.06 -8.72 -11.85
N GLU A 147 -7.06 -7.84 -11.79
CA GLU A 147 -5.66 -8.15 -12.05
C GLU A 147 -4.84 -7.59 -10.88
N ALA A 148 -3.86 -8.36 -10.40
CA ALA A 148 -2.95 -7.90 -9.37
C ALA A 148 -2.14 -6.69 -9.88
N HIS A 149 -1.89 -5.75 -8.98
CA HIS A 149 -1.06 -4.59 -9.28
C HIS A 149 0.41 -4.97 -9.05
N ASP A 150 1.13 -5.20 -10.15
CA ASP A 150 2.57 -5.48 -10.11
C ASP A 150 3.39 -4.21 -10.33
N LEU A 151 4.49 -4.11 -9.58
CA LEU A 151 5.43 -3.01 -9.70
C LEU A 151 6.26 -3.09 -10.99
N ALA A 152 6.57 -1.92 -11.54
CA ALA A 152 7.53 -1.76 -12.61
C ALA A 152 8.92 -2.23 -12.18
N ARG A 153 9.73 -2.66 -13.16
CA ARG A 153 11.12 -3.09 -12.93
C ARG A 153 12.09 -1.95 -12.59
N VAL A 154 11.58 -0.73 -12.46
CA VAL A 154 12.34 0.46 -12.08
C VAL A 154 11.55 1.15 -10.97
N ALA A 155 12.24 1.47 -9.88
CA ALA A 155 11.74 2.25 -8.77
C ALA A 155 12.62 3.49 -8.57
N LEU A 156 12.11 4.48 -7.85
CA LEU A 156 12.83 5.73 -7.58
C LEU A 156 12.84 6.02 -6.09
N THR A 157 14.03 6.17 -5.50
CA THR A 157 14.19 6.73 -4.16
C THR A 157 14.48 8.23 -4.26
N LEU A 158 13.74 9.02 -3.49
CA LEU A 158 13.99 10.45 -3.31
C LEU A 158 14.28 10.75 -1.85
N HIS A 159 15.37 11.47 -1.60
CA HIS A 159 15.78 11.85 -0.25
C HIS A 159 15.31 13.26 0.08
N TYR A 160 14.57 13.43 1.17
CA TYR A 160 14.04 14.72 1.63
C TYR A 160 14.60 15.08 3.00
N ALA A 161 14.84 16.37 3.24
CA ALA A 161 15.23 16.85 4.57
C ALA A 161 14.09 16.64 5.59
N ARG A 162 12.84 16.72 5.14
CA ARG A 162 11.63 16.48 5.93
C ARG A 162 10.71 15.44 5.25
N PRO A 163 11.03 14.13 5.35
CA PRO A 163 10.33 13.08 4.60
C PRO A 163 8.84 12.99 4.91
N ALA A 164 8.41 13.18 6.16
CA ALA A 164 6.98 13.15 6.51
C ALA A 164 6.21 14.32 5.90
N ALA A 165 6.76 15.53 6.05
CA ALA A 165 6.17 16.73 5.44
C ALA A 165 6.16 16.62 3.92
N ALA A 166 7.22 16.06 3.32
CA ALA A 166 7.30 15.85 1.88
C ALA A 166 6.26 14.86 1.39
N ALA A 167 6.11 13.70 2.05
CA ALA A 167 5.14 12.70 1.66
C ALA A 167 3.71 13.26 1.69
N ARG A 168 3.30 13.93 2.78
CA ARG A 168 1.98 14.58 2.86
C ARG A 168 1.80 15.61 1.75
N TRP A 169 2.80 16.45 1.52
CA TRP A 169 2.74 17.47 0.47
C TRP A 169 2.64 16.86 -0.93
N LEU A 170 3.40 15.81 -1.24
CA LEU A 170 3.34 15.11 -2.53
C LEU A 170 1.97 14.45 -2.74
N ALA A 171 1.37 13.89 -1.69
CA ALA A 171 0.02 13.34 -1.74
C ALA A 171 -1.03 14.44 -1.98
N ASP A 172 -1.02 15.50 -1.16
CA ASP A 172 -2.02 16.55 -1.21
C ASP A 172 -1.91 17.39 -2.49
N VAL A 173 -0.69 17.79 -2.86
CA VAL A 173 -0.46 18.70 -3.98
C VAL A 173 -0.29 17.95 -5.29
N PHE A 174 0.55 16.92 -5.37
CA PHE A 174 0.73 16.18 -6.62
C PHE A 174 -0.27 15.06 -6.84
N GLY A 175 -1.00 14.63 -5.82
CA GLY A 175 -2.01 13.57 -5.92
C GLY A 175 -1.42 12.16 -5.90
N PHE A 176 -0.22 11.98 -5.32
CA PHE A 176 0.38 10.65 -5.21
C PHE A 176 -0.32 9.81 -4.14
N ALA A 177 -0.61 8.55 -4.46
CA ALA A 177 -1.26 7.62 -3.56
C ALA A 177 -0.24 6.73 -2.85
N SER A 178 -0.36 6.63 -1.53
CA SER A 178 0.39 5.65 -0.73
C SER A 178 -0.52 4.47 -0.40
N PRO A 179 -0.02 3.22 -0.45
CA PRO A 179 -0.76 2.07 0.05
C PRO A 179 -0.99 2.14 1.57
N ASN A 180 -0.15 2.86 2.32
CA ASN A 180 -0.25 2.99 3.76
C ASN A 180 -0.72 4.39 4.16
N THR A 181 -1.29 4.51 5.35
CA THR A 181 -1.57 5.81 5.95
C THR A 181 -0.26 6.59 6.09
N LEU A 182 -0.24 7.81 5.56
CA LEU A 182 0.93 8.66 5.63
C LEU A 182 1.25 9.08 7.07
N PRO A 183 2.53 9.34 7.37
CA PRO A 183 2.91 9.95 8.62
C PRO A 183 2.16 11.19 9.00
N GLU A 184 1.74 11.23 10.26
CA GLU A 184 1.40 12.45 10.98
C GLU A 184 2.60 12.90 11.83
N GLY A 185 2.60 14.16 12.24
CA GLY A 185 3.65 14.75 13.07
C GLY A 185 4.76 15.44 12.29
N GLU A 186 5.65 16.09 13.06
CA GLU A 186 6.80 16.83 12.55
C GLU A 186 8.02 15.91 12.37
N ASP A 187 8.84 16.20 11.36
CA ASP A 187 10.12 15.54 11.17
C ASP A 187 11.15 15.97 12.26
N PRO A 188 12.08 15.09 12.67
CA PRO A 188 12.25 13.72 12.21
C PRO A 188 11.17 12.79 12.80
N LEU A 189 10.70 11.84 11.99
CA LEU A 189 9.83 10.77 12.47
C LEU A 189 10.54 9.96 13.55
N SER A 190 9.81 9.56 14.61
CA SER A 190 10.36 8.63 15.59
C SER A 190 10.51 7.25 14.97
N ASP A 191 11.68 6.62 15.15
CA ASP A 191 11.95 5.25 14.68
C ASP A 191 10.88 4.24 15.12
N ASP A 192 10.29 4.46 16.30
CA ASP A 192 9.28 3.57 16.90
C ASP A 192 7.89 3.65 16.23
N ALA A 193 7.59 4.70 15.46
CA ALA A 193 6.24 4.93 14.90
C ALA A 193 6.09 4.47 13.45
N TYR A 194 7.18 4.42 12.67
CA TYR A 194 7.09 4.30 11.22
C TYR A 194 7.32 2.91 10.63
N GLY A 195 7.78 1.94 11.43
CA GLY A 195 7.90 0.51 11.05
C GLY A 195 8.93 0.20 9.95
N PHE A 196 9.16 1.13 9.02
CA PHE A 196 10.06 1.03 7.88
C PHE A 196 10.91 2.30 7.74
N PRO A 197 12.11 2.22 7.13
CA PRO A 197 12.97 3.38 6.95
C PRO A 197 12.52 4.34 5.83
N TRP A 198 11.44 4.03 5.10
CA TRP A 198 10.91 4.86 4.02
C TRP A 198 9.38 4.96 4.04
N ILE A 199 8.86 5.96 3.33
CA ILE A 199 7.44 6.10 3.00
C ILE A 199 7.28 5.77 1.52
N GLU A 200 6.39 4.84 1.18
CA GLU A 200 6.19 4.38 -0.20
C GLU A 200 4.96 5.03 -0.84
N PHE A 201 5.10 5.42 -2.11
CA PHE A 201 4.01 5.77 -3.01
C PHE A 201 3.96 4.80 -4.18
N HIS A 202 2.75 4.50 -4.66
CA HIS A 202 2.53 3.82 -5.92
C HIS A 202 2.08 4.86 -6.94
N VAL A 203 3.03 5.36 -7.74
CA VAL A 203 2.76 6.30 -8.82
C VAL A 203 2.57 5.49 -10.09
N GLY A 204 1.31 5.16 -10.34
CA GLY A 204 1.00 4.15 -11.35
C GLY A 204 1.49 2.76 -10.92
N ASN A 205 2.21 2.07 -11.77
CA ASN A 205 2.94 0.84 -11.40
C ASN A 205 4.36 1.10 -10.86
N THR A 206 4.82 2.34 -10.68
CA THR A 206 6.16 2.61 -10.16
C THR A 206 6.14 2.80 -8.66
N SER A 207 7.05 2.13 -7.96
CA SER A 207 7.33 2.40 -6.54
C SER A 207 8.21 3.64 -6.42
N LEU A 208 7.74 4.61 -5.64
CA LEU A 208 8.46 5.82 -5.28
C LEU A 208 8.67 5.81 -3.77
N MET A 209 9.94 5.75 -3.35
CA MET A 209 10.32 5.71 -1.94
C MET A 209 10.81 7.07 -1.49
N ILE A 210 10.30 7.54 -0.36
CA ILE A 210 10.72 8.77 0.30
C ILE A 210 11.57 8.38 1.51
N GLU A 211 12.83 8.81 1.48
CA GLU A 211 13.80 8.54 2.54
C GLU A 211 14.32 9.85 3.16
N PRO A 212 14.80 9.82 4.42
CA PRO A 212 15.49 10.96 4.99
C PRO A 212 16.78 11.26 4.21
N LEU A 213 17.04 12.54 3.98
CA LEU A 213 18.30 13.03 3.44
C LEU A 213 19.37 13.01 4.53
N ALA A 214 20.43 12.24 4.31
CA ALA A 214 21.62 12.27 5.15
C ALA A 214 22.53 13.44 4.77
N GLY A 215 22.98 14.21 5.77
CA GLY A 215 24.00 15.25 5.58
C GLY A 215 23.43 16.64 5.25
N SER A 216 24.14 17.39 4.40
CA SER A 216 23.80 18.78 4.08
C SER A 216 22.66 18.89 3.08
N SER A 217 21.97 20.04 3.09
CA SER A 217 20.93 20.37 2.11
C SER A 217 21.46 20.24 0.67
N VAL A 218 20.64 19.67 -0.20
CA VAL A 218 20.95 19.53 -1.64
C VAL A 218 20.60 20.84 -2.36
N ASP A 219 21.52 21.31 -3.21
CA ASP A 219 21.21 22.38 -4.16
C ASP A 219 20.45 21.81 -5.37
N HIS A 220 19.11 21.89 -5.32
CA HIS A 220 18.24 21.38 -6.38
C HIS A 220 18.36 22.14 -7.72
N THR A 221 19.13 23.24 -7.77
CA THR A 221 19.43 23.91 -9.05
C THR A 221 20.43 23.12 -9.90
N GLN A 222 21.26 22.27 -9.28
CA GLN A 222 22.20 21.36 -9.94
C GLN A 222 21.53 20.03 -10.28
N VAL A 223 20.72 20.05 -11.34
CA VAL A 223 19.89 18.91 -11.75
C VAL A 223 20.74 17.80 -12.38
N THR A 224 20.78 16.62 -11.76
CA THR A 224 21.31 15.39 -12.39
C THR A 224 20.20 14.52 -12.98
N HIS A 225 18.97 14.65 -12.50
CA HIS A 225 17.79 13.88 -12.91
C HIS A 225 16.50 14.66 -12.63
N VAL A 226 15.45 14.38 -13.41
CA VAL A 226 14.09 14.93 -13.20
C VAL A 226 13.11 13.77 -13.31
N PRO A 227 12.32 13.46 -12.27
CA PRO A 227 11.24 12.49 -12.37
C PRO A 227 10.16 12.96 -13.34
N TRP A 228 9.66 12.04 -14.16
CA TRP A 228 8.52 12.27 -15.04
C TRP A 228 7.32 11.49 -14.54
N VAL A 229 6.18 12.16 -14.43
CA VAL A 229 4.91 11.56 -14.06
C VAL A 229 3.92 11.80 -15.19
N PHE A 230 3.24 10.75 -15.61
CA PHE A 230 2.21 10.84 -16.63
C PHE A 230 0.85 10.94 -15.95
N VAL A 231 0.06 11.93 -16.36
CA VAL A 231 -1.27 12.22 -15.80
C VAL A 231 -2.32 12.18 -16.90
N ASP A 232 -3.54 11.76 -16.55
CA ASP A 232 -4.62 11.55 -17.53
C ASP A 232 -5.19 12.84 -18.09
N ASP A 233 -5.25 13.91 -17.29
CA ASP A 233 -5.62 15.25 -17.74
C ASP A 233 -4.57 16.25 -17.22
N LEU A 234 -3.70 16.70 -18.12
CA LEU A 234 -2.60 17.57 -17.76
C LEU A 234 -3.06 18.98 -17.38
N GLU A 235 -4.11 19.49 -18.01
CA GLU A 235 -4.63 20.84 -17.75
C GLU A 235 -5.33 20.91 -16.39
N GLU A 236 -6.16 19.90 -16.09
CA GLU A 236 -6.79 19.74 -14.78
C GLU A 236 -5.74 19.57 -13.68
N HIS A 237 -4.73 18.73 -13.92
CA HIS A 237 -3.66 18.50 -12.95
C HIS A 237 -2.86 19.79 -12.69
N LEU A 238 -2.46 20.53 -13.73
CA LEU A 238 -1.80 21.84 -13.59
C LEU A 238 -2.64 22.82 -12.76
N ALA A 239 -3.92 22.96 -13.11
CA ALA A 239 -4.82 23.90 -12.44
C ALA A 239 -4.95 23.58 -10.93
N ARG A 240 -5.02 22.30 -10.59
CA ARG A 240 -5.07 21.82 -9.20
C ARG A 240 -3.76 22.10 -8.46
N VAL A 241 -2.62 21.63 -8.99
CA VAL A 241 -1.35 21.75 -8.25
C VAL A 241 -0.92 23.20 -8.05
N GLY A 242 -1.22 24.09 -9.01
CA GLY A 242 -0.93 25.51 -8.90
C GLY A 242 -1.76 26.20 -7.82
N LYS A 243 -3.02 25.78 -7.65
CA LYS A 243 -3.89 26.25 -6.55
C LYS A 243 -3.42 25.74 -5.19
N ASP A 244 -2.90 24.51 -5.15
CA ASP A 244 -2.52 23.82 -3.92
C ASP A 244 -1.06 24.12 -3.47
N GLY A 245 -0.39 25.06 -4.14
CA GLY A 245 0.87 25.66 -3.66
C GLY A 245 2.15 25.16 -4.35
N ALA A 246 2.05 24.37 -5.42
CA ALA A 246 3.22 24.05 -6.23
C ALA A 246 3.74 25.29 -6.98
N THR A 247 5.06 25.47 -7.02
CA THR A 247 5.67 26.52 -7.84
C THR A 247 5.83 26.01 -9.28
N ILE A 248 5.07 26.58 -10.21
CA ILE A 248 5.19 26.26 -11.64
C ILE A 248 6.38 27.02 -12.23
N VAL A 249 7.35 26.29 -12.80
CA VAL A 249 8.58 26.87 -13.39
C VAL A 249 8.60 26.78 -14.91
N GLN A 250 7.74 25.96 -15.49
CA GLN A 250 7.47 25.90 -16.91
C GLN A 250 5.97 25.58 -17.08
N ASP A 251 5.25 26.41 -17.81
CA ASP A 251 3.85 26.15 -18.17
C ASP A 251 3.75 25.00 -19.20
N ILE A 252 2.54 24.62 -19.61
CA ILE A 252 2.32 23.58 -20.61
C ILE A 252 2.98 23.99 -21.92
N GLU A 253 3.96 23.20 -22.35
CA GLU A 253 4.59 23.27 -23.66
C GLU A 253 4.30 21.99 -24.44
N SER A 254 4.08 22.13 -25.76
CA SER A 254 3.85 21.01 -26.67
C SER A 254 4.87 21.02 -27.80
N HIS A 255 5.91 20.20 -27.66
CA HIS A 255 6.88 19.88 -28.72
C HIS A 255 7.15 18.38 -28.69
N GLY A 256 6.34 17.61 -29.42
CA GLY A 256 6.35 16.15 -29.38
C GLY A 256 5.51 15.62 -28.22
N PHE A 257 6.00 15.80 -26.99
CA PHE A 257 5.22 15.54 -25.78
C PHE A 257 4.63 16.84 -25.22
N THR A 258 3.50 16.72 -24.52
CA THR A 258 2.83 17.83 -23.85
C THR A 258 3.08 17.70 -22.35
N SER A 259 3.70 18.72 -21.75
CA SER A 259 4.12 18.69 -20.34
C SER A 259 4.27 20.07 -19.73
N TYR A 260 4.24 20.13 -18.39
CA TYR A 260 4.68 21.30 -17.62
C TYR A 260 5.71 20.86 -16.55
N VAL A 261 6.38 21.83 -15.92
CA VAL A 261 7.35 21.57 -14.84
C VAL A 261 6.99 22.37 -13.59
N ALA A 262 6.97 21.68 -12.45
CA ALA A 262 6.76 22.28 -11.14
C ALA A 262 7.88 21.93 -10.16
N LEU A 263 7.98 22.70 -9.09
CA LEU A 263 8.81 22.40 -7.93
C LEU A 263 7.96 21.82 -6.80
N ASP A 264 8.53 20.86 -6.08
CA ASP A 264 7.97 20.40 -4.81
C ASP A 264 8.33 21.32 -3.63
N LEU A 265 7.87 20.97 -2.43
CA LEU A 265 8.08 21.77 -1.20
C LEU A 265 9.56 22.02 -0.83
N GLU A 266 10.50 21.23 -1.34
CA GLU A 266 11.95 21.41 -1.11
C GLU A 266 12.65 21.97 -2.37
N GLY A 267 11.90 22.34 -3.40
CA GLY A 267 12.44 22.97 -4.61
C GLY A 267 12.93 21.99 -5.67
N ARG A 268 12.63 20.68 -5.54
CA ARG A 268 13.01 19.68 -6.55
C ARG A 268 12.06 19.75 -7.74
N ARG A 269 12.63 19.64 -8.95
CA ARG A 269 11.89 19.69 -10.21
C ARG A 269 11.18 18.37 -10.50
N TRP A 270 9.92 18.48 -10.90
CA TRP A 270 9.08 17.39 -11.40
C TRP A 270 8.50 17.77 -12.76
N ARG A 271 8.50 16.82 -13.69
CA ARG A 271 7.82 16.99 -14.97
C ARG A 271 6.55 16.18 -15.00
N PHE A 272 5.44 16.83 -15.28
CA PHE A 272 4.16 16.18 -15.51
C PHE A 272 3.87 16.20 -17.00
N ALA A 273 3.53 15.05 -17.56
CA ALA A 273 3.26 14.89 -18.99
C ALA A 273 1.89 14.25 -19.20
N GLN A 274 1.25 14.57 -20.32
CA GLN A 274 -0.01 13.96 -20.70
C GLN A 274 0.21 12.45 -20.98
N ALA A 275 -0.50 11.60 -20.24
CA ALA A 275 -0.52 10.16 -20.50
C ALA A 275 -1.18 9.88 -21.87
N ARG A 276 -0.70 8.84 -22.56
CA ARG A 276 -1.41 8.33 -23.74
C ARG A 276 -2.64 7.53 -23.29
N PRO A 277 -3.73 7.48 -24.07
CA PRO A 277 -4.96 6.78 -23.67
C PRO A 277 -4.79 5.30 -23.30
N THR A 278 -3.76 4.64 -23.84
CA THR A 278 -3.46 3.22 -23.58
C THR A 278 -2.24 3.03 -22.68
N GLN A 279 -1.74 4.10 -22.07
CA GLN A 279 -0.63 4.00 -21.12
C GLN A 279 -1.18 3.37 -19.83
N PRO A 280 -0.57 2.29 -19.32
CA PRO A 280 -0.95 1.74 -18.03
C PRO A 280 -0.83 2.81 -16.95
N ARG A 281 -1.77 2.80 -16.00
CA ARG A 281 -1.62 3.51 -14.74
C ARG A 281 -0.64 2.71 -13.89
#